data_AF-A0A315ZZ62-F1
#
_entry.id   AF-A0A315ZZ62-F1
#
_cell.length_a   1.000
_cell.length_b   1.000
_cell.length_c   1.000
_cell.angle_alpha   90.00
_cell.angle_beta   90.00
_cell.angle_gamma   90.00
#
_symmetry.space_group_name_H-M   'P 1'
#
loop_
_entity.id
_entity.type
_entity.pdbx_description
1 polymer ?
#
loop_
_entity_poly.entity_id
_entity_poly.type
_entity_poly.pdbx_seq_one_letter_code
_entity_poly.pdbx_strand_id
1 'polypeptide(L)' 'MLYNLYQFVHDSLGLHFWDIPALLVGVIMIVVFAVHRNNQKKREKDFEDELEEKIKAIQEGTSGGNVKA' A
#
# COMPACT_ATOMS: atom_id res chain seq x y z
N MET A 1 31.92 -30.62 11.86
CA MET A 1 30.78 -31.18 11.10
C MET A 1 29.83 -30.10 10.59
N LEU A 2 29.38 -29.15 11.42
CA LEU A 2 28.55 -28.00 10.99
C LEU A 2 29.18 -27.14 9.88
N TYR A 3 30.51 -26.95 9.92
CA TYR A 3 31.26 -26.16 8.94
C TYR A 3 31.19 -26.73 7.50
N ASN A 4 31.21 -28.05 7.36
CA ASN A 4 31.15 -28.72 6.05
C ASN A 4 29.72 -28.68 5.47
N LEU A 5 28.70 -28.73 6.32
CA LEU A 5 27.31 -28.54 5.90
C LEU A 5 27.05 -27.10 5.45
N TYR A 6 27.62 -26.12 6.16
CA TYR A 6 27.56 -24.71 5.81
C TYR A 6 28.20 -24.43 4.44
N GLN A 7 29.43 -24.91 4.20
CA GLN A 7 30.08 -24.76 2.90
C GLN A 7 29.33 -25.48 1.78
N PHE A 8 28.79 -26.67 2.01
CA PHE A 8 28.03 -27.39 0.98
C PHE A 8 26.76 -26.64 0.54
N VAL A 9 25.98 -26.13 1.51
CA VAL A 9 24.78 -25.34 1.19
C VAL A 9 25.16 -24.04 0.50
N HIS A 10 26.22 -23.37 0.95
CA HIS A 10 26.68 -22.11 0.37
C HIS A 10 27.22 -22.29 -1.06
N ASP A 11 28.02 -23.32 -1.31
CA ASP A 11 28.71 -23.54 -2.58
C ASP A 11 27.89 -24.35 -3.61
N SER A 12 26.96 -25.22 -3.17
CA SER A 12 26.10 -26.02 -4.09
C SER A 12 24.72 -25.43 -4.33
N LEU A 13 24.09 -24.76 -3.35
CA LEU A 13 22.78 -24.11 -3.53
C LEU A 13 22.91 -22.62 -3.86
N GLY A 14 24.10 -22.03 -3.70
CA GLY A 14 24.35 -20.60 -3.96
C GLY A 14 23.63 -19.65 -3.01
N LEU A 15 22.94 -20.19 -2.00
CA LEU A 15 22.16 -19.42 -1.04
C LEU A 15 23.09 -18.84 0.01
N HIS A 16 23.27 -17.52 -0.03
CA HIS A 16 24.03 -16.79 0.98
C HIS A 16 23.27 -16.81 2.30
N PHE A 17 24.01 -16.77 3.41
CA PHE A 17 23.43 -16.70 4.76
C PHE A 17 22.42 -15.54 4.93
N TRP A 18 22.57 -14.49 4.11
CA TRP A 18 21.70 -13.31 4.07
C TRP A 18 20.44 -13.46 3.21
N ASP A 19 20.33 -14.50 2.37
CA ASP A 19 19.16 -14.70 1.52
C ASP A 19 17.90 -15.02 2.34
N ILE A 20 18.05 -15.72 3.47
CA ILE A 20 16.92 -16.01 4.37
C ILE A 20 16.35 -14.72 5.01
N PRO A 21 17.19 -13.84 5.62
CA PRO A 21 16.74 -12.51 6.04
C PRO A 21 16.15 -11.66 4.91
N ALA A 22 16.77 -11.64 3.72
CA ALA A 22 16.30 -10.84 2.59
C ALA A 22 14.93 -11.32 2.09
N LEU A 23 14.73 -12.64 1.98
CA LEU A 23 13.45 -13.25 1.63
C LEU A 23 12.36 -12.87 2.64
N LEU A 24 12.67 -12.91 3.94
CA LEU A 24 11.73 -12.53 5.00
C LEU A 24 11.26 -11.07 4.85
N VAL A 25 12.19 -10.14 4.62
CA VAL A 25 11.86 -8.72 4.40
C VAL A 25 11.02 -8.55 3.13
N GLY A 26 11.34 -9.28 2.06
CA GLY A 26 10.57 -9.28 0.81
C GLY A 26 9.10 -9.68 1.02
N VAL A 27 8.85 -10.74 1.79
CA VAL A 27 7.49 -11.18 2.13
C VAL A 27 6.75 -10.12 2.94
N ILE A 28 7.40 -9.52 3.94
CA ILE A 28 6.80 -8.45 4.76
C ILE A 28 6.43 -7.25 3.90
N MET A 29 7.30 -6.82 2.98
CA MET A 29 7.01 -5.73 2.05
C MET A 29 5.76 -6.00 1.21
N ILE A 30 5.62 -7.22 0.67
CA ILE A 30 4.46 -7.60 -0.14
C ILE A 30 3.17 -7.52 0.70
N VAL A 31 3.20 -8.03 1.94
CA VAL A 31 2.04 -8.00 2.84
C VAL A 31 1.65 -6.56 3.18
N VAL A 32 2.62 -5.73 3.56
CA VAL A 32 2.38 -4.30 3.87
C VAL A 32 1.85 -3.56 2.65
N PHE A 33 2.40 -3.81 1.47
CA PHE A 33 1.94 -3.19 0.23
C PHE A 33 0.50 -3.59 -0.11
N ALA A 34 0.15 -4.87 0.04
CA ALA A 34 -1.21 -5.36 -0.19
C ALA A 34 -2.22 -4.74 0.79
N VAL A 35 -1.89 -4.72 2.08
CA VAL A 35 -2.74 -4.08 3.12
C VAL A 35 -2.87 -2.58 2.85
N HIS A 36 -1.77 -1.91 2.55
CA HIS A 36 -1.76 -0.48 2.30
C HIS A 36 -2.59 -0.13 1.06
N ARG A 37 -2.49 -0.90 -0.03
CA ARG A 37 -3.31 -0.70 -1.23
C ARG A 37 -4.80 -0.87 -0.95
N ASN A 38 -5.18 -1.87 -0.16
CA ASN A 38 -6.57 -2.07 0.22
C ASN A 38 -7.09 -0.95 1.14
N ASN A 39 -6.25 -0.42 2.02
CA ASN A 39 -6.63 0.67 2.91
C ASN A 39 -6.62 2.04 2.21
N GLN A 40 -5.74 2.24 1.22
CA GLN A 40 -5.71 3.42 0.35
C GLN A 40 -7.00 3.53 -0.46
N LYS A 41 -7.52 2.42 -1.00
CA LYS A 41 -8.81 2.41 -1.70
C LYS A 41 -9.99 2.86 -0.84
N LYS A 42 -9.95 2.66 0.48
CA LYS A 42 -10.98 3.19 1.37
C LYS A 42 -10.88 4.70 1.50
N ARG A 43 -9.65 5.22 1.69
CA ARG A 43 -9.41 6.67 1.77
C ARG A 43 -9.74 7.40 0.47
N GLU A 44 -9.53 6.76 -0.68
CA GLU A 44 -9.86 7.33 -1.98
C GLU A 44 -11.37 7.53 -2.12
N LYS A 45 -12.17 6.51 -1.75
CA LYS A 45 -13.64 6.61 -1.76
C LYS A 45 -14.18 7.65 -0.78
N ASP A 46 -13.68 7.66 0.45
CA ASP A 46 -14.12 8.65 1.45
C ASP A 46 -13.79 10.08 0.99
N PHE A 47 -12.67 10.26 0.28
CA PHE A 47 -12.26 11.55 -0.27
C PHE A 47 -13.09 11.96 -1.49
N GLU A 48 -13.45 11.01 -2.37
CA GLU A 48 -14.37 11.23 -3.49
C GLU A 48 -15.76 11.62 -3.00
N ASP A 49 -16.32 10.90 -2.01
CA ASP A 49 -17.63 11.20 -1.42
C ASP A 49 -17.63 12.61 -0.78
N GLU A 50 -16.57 12.98 -0.05
CA GLU A 50 -16.45 14.33 0.54
C GLU A 50 -16.31 15.43 -0.54
N LEU A 51 -15.64 15.13 -1.66
CA LEU A 51 -15.52 16.04 -2.80
C LEU A 51 -16.87 16.24 -3.51
N GLU A 52 -17.62 15.17 -3.74
CA GLU A 52 -18.95 15.22 -4.32
C GLU A 52 -19.90 16.05 -3.45
N GLU A 53 -19.88 15.84 -2.12
CA GLU A 53 -20.71 16.62 -1.19
C GLU A 53 -20.35 18.11 -1.22
N LYS A 54 -19.06 18.46 -1.23
CA LYS A 54 -18.61 19.87 -1.33
C LYS A 54 -18.98 20.50 -2.67
N ILE A 55 -18.85 19.79 -3.78
CA ILE A 55 -19.23 20.29 -5.13
C ILE A 55 -20.74 20.52 -5.19
N LYS A 56 -21.53 19.59 -4.66
CA LYS A 56 -23.00 19.71 -4.60
C LYS A 56 -23.42 20.89 -3.72
N ALA A 57 -22.78 21.08 -2.56
CA ALA A 57 -23.03 22.24 -1.69
C ALA A 57 -22.69 23.58 -2.36
N ILE A 58 -21.61 23.64 -3.16
CA ILE A 58 -21.25 24.83 -3.94
C ILE A 58 -22.28 25.09 -5.05
N GLN A 59 -22.73 24.05 -5.76
CA GLN A 59 -23.76 24.20 -6.79
C GLN A 59 -25.10 24.67 -6.19
N GLU A 60 -25.55 24.07 -5.09
CA GLU A 60 -26.79 24.48 -4.41
C GLU A 60 -26.68 25.89 -3.81
N GLY A 61 -25.52 26.26 -3.25
CA GLY A 61 -25.24 27.61 -2.78
C GLY A 61 -25.16 28.66 -3.90
N THR A 62 -24.67 28.27 -5.09
CA THR A 62 -24.61 29.13 -6.27
C THR A 62 -26.00 29.29 -6.90
N SER A 63 -26.85 28.26 -6.87
CA SER A 63 -28.23 28.32 -7.36
C SER A 63 -29.17 29.14 -6.46
N GLY A 64 -28.87 29.27 -5.16
CA GLY A 64 -29.64 30.13 -4.23
C GLY A 64 -29.31 31.63 -4.31
N GLY A 65 -28.14 31.98 -4.85
CA GLY A 65 -27.65 33.37 -4.91
C GLY A 65 -28.13 34.19 -6.11
N ASN A 66 -28.68 33.56 -7.14
CA ASN A 66 -29.04 34.24 -8.40
C ASN A 66 -30.56 34.39 -8.65
N VAL A 67 -31.40 34.20 -7.62
CA VAL A 67 -32.87 34.33 -7.73
C VAL A 67 -33.40 35.65 -7.13
N LYS A 68 -32.52 36.58 -6.74
CA LYS A 68 -32.91 37.92 -6.29
C LYS A 68 -31.99 39.00 -6.86
N ALA A 69 -32.15 39.30 -8.13
CA ALA A 69 -31.76 40.58 -8.72
C ALA A 69 -32.83 40.98 -9.76
#